data_AF-A0A0N0AR88-F1
#
_entry.id   AF-A0A0N0AR88-F1
#
_cell.length_a   1.000
_cell.length_b   1.000
_cell.length_c   1.000
_cell.angle_alpha   90.00
_cell.angle_beta   90.00
_cell.angle_gamma   90.00
#
_symmetry.space_group_name_H-M   'P 1'
#
loop_
_entity.id
_entity.type
_entity.pdbx_description
1 polymer ?
#
loop_
_entity_poly.entity_id
_entity_poly.type
_entity_poly.pdbx_seq_one_letter_code
_entity_poly.pdbx_strand_id
1 'polypeptide(L)'
;MNTTHTRTRSRRGRTLAREAVRDQRREALLVLLGRADRGALTGADARQLRDLAAAEVAECDAFRRSAGGQQAAALKLRHRVEAAEQAMREIEAERDQYAAEAEALRAAAGQGDR
;
A
#
# COMPACT_ATOMS: atom_id res chain seq x y z
N MET A 1 28.50 -21.70 5.17
CA MET A 1 28.21 -20.88 3.96
C MET A 1 26.73 -21.02 3.59
N ASN A 2 25.84 -20.19 4.17
CA ASN A 2 24.37 -20.34 3.96
C ASN A 2 23.62 -18.97 3.87
N THR A 3 24.33 -17.91 3.53
CA THR A 3 23.85 -16.52 3.56
C THR A 3 23.11 -16.09 2.29
N THR A 4 23.29 -16.80 1.17
CA THR A 4 22.66 -16.45 -0.11
C THR A 4 21.19 -16.86 -0.17
N HIS A 5 20.84 -18.06 0.30
CA HIS A 5 19.45 -18.56 0.31
C HIS A 5 18.54 -17.77 1.28
N THR A 6 19.09 -17.28 2.38
CA THR A 6 18.37 -16.47 3.37
C THR A 6 18.08 -15.05 2.86
N ARG A 7 18.99 -14.47 2.05
CA ARG A 7 18.76 -13.15 1.43
C ARG A 7 17.56 -13.17 0.50
N THR A 8 17.44 -14.14 -0.40
CA THR A 8 16.34 -14.23 -1.39
C THR A 8 14.98 -14.51 -0.75
N ARG A 9 14.95 -15.12 0.44
CA ARG A 9 13.71 -15.42 1.18
C ARG A 9 13.14 -14.22 1.95
N SER A 10 13.97 -13.21 2.22
CA SER A 10 13.54 -11.98 2.90
C SER A 10 12.63 -11.12 2.01
N ARG A 11 11.74 -10.31 2.62
CA ARG A 11 10.89 -9.35 1.87
C ARG A 11 11.73 -8.43 0.99
N ARG A 12 12.87 -7.96 1.53
CA ARG A 12 13.84 -7.11 0.83
C ARG A 12 14.53 -7.83 -0.34
N GLY A 13 14.97 -9.07 -0.15
CA GLY A 13 15.60 -9.84 -1.23
C GLY A 13 14.63 -10.20 -2.36
N ARG A 14 13.35 -10.44 -2.06
CA ARG A 14 12.32 -10.58 -3.09
C ARG A 14 12.09 -9.30 -3.88
N THR A 15 12.17 -8.14 -3.24
CA THR A 15 12.10 -6.84 -3.93
C THR A 15 13.31 -6.64 -4.84
N LEU A 16 14.52 -6.83 -4.32
CA LEU A 16 15.77 -6.68 -5.09
C LEU A 16 15.83 -7.63 -6.29
N ALA A 17 15.39 -8.89 -6.12
CA ALA A 17 15.34 -9.84 -7.22
C ALA A 17 14.35 -9.40 -8.32
N ARG A 18 13.21 -8.80 -7.94
CA ARG A 18 12.24 -8.27 -8.92
C ARG A 18 12.78 -7.04 -9.64
N GLU A 19 13.48 -6.15 -8.94
CA GLU A 19 14.14 -4.98 -9.52
C GLU A 19 15.21 -5.42 -10.54
N ALA A 20 16.07 -6.38 -10.18
CA ALA A 20 17.08 -6.90 -11.08
C ALA A 20 16.49 -7.50 -12.38
N VAL A 21 15.36 -8.22 -12.28
CA VAL A 21 14.66 -8.76 -13.45
C VAL A 21 14.11 -7.64 -14.35
N ARG A 22 13.61 -6.54 -13.77
CA ARG A 22 13.16 -5.37 -14.55
C ARG A 22 14.31 -4.66 -15.23
N ASP A 23 15.41 -4.45 -14.53
CA ASP A 23 16.58 -3.78 -15.10
C ASP A 23 17.12 -4.58 -16.29
N GLN A 24 17.24 -5.90 -16.13
CA GLN A 24 17.62 -6.80 -17.22
C GLN A 24 16.64 -6.73 -18.41
N ARG A 25 15.33 -6.67 -18.15
CA ARG A 25 14.32 -6.53 -19.22
C ARG A 25 14.43 -5.18 -19.92
N ARG A 26 14.63 -4.09 -19.18
CA ARG A 26 14.78 -2.73 -19.71
C ARG A 26 16.03 -2.63 -20.57
N GLU A 27 17.16 -3.17 -20.12
CA GLU A 27 18.38 -3.24 -20.92
C GLU A 27 18.17 -3.99 -22.24
N ALA A 28 17.51 -5.15 -22.19
CA ALA A 28 17.19 -5.91 -23.39
C ALA A 28 16.29 -5.15 -24.37
N LEU A 29 15.26 -4.45 -23.86
CA LEU A 29 14.39 -3.60 -24.66
C LEU A 29 15.15 -2.46 -25.34
N LEU A 30 16.03 -1.76 -24.60
CA LEU A 30 16.84 -0.66 -25.14
C LEU A 30 17.75 -1.13 -26.27
N VAL A 31 18.36 -2.31 -26.14
CA VAL A 31 19.20 -2.89 -27.21
C VAL A 31 18.37 -3.17 -28.46
N LEU A 32 17.19 -3.77 -28.31
CA LEU A 32 16.31 -4.12 -29.43
C LEU A 32 15.74 -2.87 -30.12
N LEU A 33 15.34 -1.86 -29.35
CA LEU A 33 14.90 -0.56 -29.88
C LEU A 33 16.02 0.13 -30.64
N GLY A 34 17.24 0.15 -30.09
CA GLY A 34 18.39 0.69 -30.81
C GLY A 34 18.71 -0.05 -32.12
N ARG A 35 18.44 -1.36 -32.21
CA ARG A 35 18.53 -2.10 -33.48
C ARG A 35 17.42 -1.73 -34.45
N ALA A 36 16.19 -1.54 -33.96
CA ALA A 36 15.05 -1.07 -34.75
C ALA A 36 15.31 0.31 -35.35
N ASP A 37 15.83 1.26 -34.56
CA ASP A 37 16.16 2.60 -35.01
C ASP A 37 17.21 2.61 -36.13
N ARG A 38 18.14 1.63 -36.11
CA ARG A 38 19.16 1.45 -37.16
C ARG A 38 18.68 0.63 -38.36
N GLY A 39 17.42 0.17 -38.37
CA GLY A 39 16.89 -0.71 -39.42
C GLY A 39 17.51 -2.11 -39.44
N ALA A 40 18.19 -2.52 -38.35
CA ALA A 40 18.90 -3.79 -38.23
C ALA A 40 18.12 -4.84 -37.43
N LEU A 41 16.80 -4.67 -37.31
CA LEU A 41 15.96 -5.56 -36.52
C LEU A 41 15.64 -6.83 -37.31
N THR A 42 16.10 -7.97 -36.81
CA THR A 42 15.77 -9.26 -37.41
C THR A 42 14.34 -9.70 -37.03
N GLY A 43 13.79 -10.68 -37.74
CA GLY A 43 12.48 -11.25 -37.37
C GLY A 43 12.46 -11.90 -35.98
N ALA A 44 13.60 -12.46 -35.54
CA ALA A 44 13.77 -12.99 -34.20
C ALA A 44 13.78 -11.87 -33.15
N ASP A 45 14.53 -10.79 -33.41
CA ASP A 45 14.55 -9.61 -32.55
C ASP A 45 13.17 -8.96 -32.44
N ALA A 46 12.42 -8.89 -33.54
CA ALA A 46 11.05 -8.37 -33.55
C ALA A 46 10.06 -9.25 -32.77
N ARG A 47 10.27 -10.56 -32.71
CA ARG A 47 9.49 -11.46 -31.84
C ARG A 47 9.85 -11.22 -30.37
N GLN A 48 11.14 -11.21 -30.07
CA GLN A 48 11.63 -10.96 -28.71
C GLN A 48 11.16 -9.59 -28.19
N LEU A 49 11.19 -8.56 -29.02
CA LEU A 49 10.70 -7.22 -28.67
C LEU A 49 9.21 -7.24 -28.28
N ARG A 50 8.38 -7.96 -29.04
CA ARG A 50 6.94 -8.11 -28.73
C ARG A 50 6.72 -8.87 -27.43
N ASP A 51 7.47 -9.94 -27.20
CA ASP A 51 7.35 -10.75 -25.97
C ASP A 51 7.74 -9.94 -24.74
N LEU A 52 8.84 -9.18 -24.82
CA LEU A 52 9.28 -8.29 -23.74
C LEU A 52 8.29 -7.15 -23.48
N ALA A 53 7.73 -6.55 -24.53
CA ALA A 53 6.71 -5.52 -24.40
C ALA A 53 5.43 -6.06 -23.74
N ALA A 54 4.96 -7.24 -24.16
CA ALA A 54 3.80 -7.89 -23.56
C ALA A 54 4.02 -8.22 -22.07
N ALA A 55 5.21 -8.71 -21.72
CA ALA A 55 5.59 -8.95 -20.33
C ALA A 55 5.57 -7.66 -19.49
N GLU A 56 6.05 -6.55 -20.05
CA GLU A 56 6.06 -5.25 -19.36
C GLU A 56 4.64 -4.73 -19.11
N VAL A 57 3.77 -4.78 -20.13
CA VAL A 57 2.37 -4.36 -19.98
C VAL A 57 1.64 -5.21 -18.93
N ALA A 58 1.80 -6.54 -18.97
CA ALA A 58 1.20 -7.43 -17.99
C ALA A 58 1.67 -7.15 -16.56
N GLU A 59 2.96 -6.81 -16.38
CA GLU A 59 3.51 -6.42 -15.10
C GLU A 59 2.95 -5.07 -14.62
N CYS A 60 2.91 -4.05 -15.48
CA CYS A 60 2.29 -2.75 -15.17
C CYS A 60 0.83 -2.89 -14.73
N ASP A 61 0.04 -3.73 -15.40
CA ASP A 61 -1.36 -3.96 -15.06
C ASP A 61 -1.53 -4.72 -13.74
N ALA A 62 -0.62 -5.64 -13.43
CA ALA A 62 -0.58 -6.25 -12.10
C ALA A 62 -0.27 -5.20 -11.00
N PHE A 63 0.66 -4.27 -11.26
CA PHE A 63 0.96 -3.19 -10.32
C PHE A 63 -0.21 -2.24 -10.13
N ARG A 64 -0.88 -1.80 -11.20
CA ARG A 64 -2.07 -0.94 -11.12
C ARG A 64 -3.18 -1.58 -10.28
N ARG A 65 -3.47 -2.86 -10.52
CA ARG A 65 -4.46 -3.62 -9.73
C ARG A 65 -4.07 -3.70 -8.25
N SER A 66 -2.81 -3.97 -7.95
CA SER A 66 -2.29 -4.03 -6.59
C SER A 66 -2.37 -2.67 -5.89
N ALA A 67 -1.95 -1.60 -6.57
CA ALA A 67 -1.96 -0.24 -6.04
C ALA A 67 -3.40 0.23 -5.74
N GLY A 68 -4.35 -0.04 -6.63
CA GLY A 68 -5.77 0.25 -6.39
C GLY A 68 -6.30 -0.51 -5.16
N GLY A 69 -5.95 -1.78 -4.99
CA GLY A 69 -6.31 -2.57 -3.82
C GLY A 69 -5.72 -2.02 -2.51
N GLN A 70 -4.47 -1.57 -2.55
CA GLN A 70 -3.81 -0.94 -1.39
C GLN A 70 -4.45 0.40 -1.01
N GLN A 71 -4.78 1.24 -1.99
CA GLN A 71 -5.49 2.51 -1.76
C GLN A 71 -6.87 2.27 -1.15
N ALA A 72 -7.63 1.30 -1.67
CA ALA A 72 -8.93 0.95 -1.12
C ALA A 72 -8.84 0.41 0.32
N ALA A 73 -7.83 -0.41 0.61
CA ALA A 73 -7.58 -0.92 1.96
C ALA A 73 -7.20 0.19 2.94
N ALA A 74 -6.35 1.13 2.52
CA ALA A 74 -5.97 2.30 3.31
C ALA A 74 -7.17 3.20 3.63
N LEU A 75 -8.04 3.45 2.64
CA LEU A 75 -9.26 4.23 2.84
C LEU A 75 -10.23 3.55 3.82
N LYS A 76 -10.44 2.24 3.69
CA LYS A 76 -11.25 1.46 4.64
C LYS A 76 -10.71 1.52 6.06
N LEU A 77 -9.39 1.43 6.21
CA LEU A 77 -8.75 1.53 7.52
C LEU A 77 -8.95 2.92 8.12
N ARG A 78 -8.75 3.98 7.32
CA ARG A 78 -8.97 5.36 7.74
C ARG A 78 -10.39 5.59 8.24
N HIS A 79 -11.40 5.15 7.50
CA HIS A 79 -12.80 5.28 7.93
C HIS A 79 -13.11 4.52 9.22
N ARG A 80 -12.48 3.36 9.43
CA ARG A 80 -12.62 2.62 10.70
C ARG A 80 -12.01 3.37 11.88
N VAL A 81 -10.85 4.01 11.68
CA VAL A 81 -10.20 4.84 12.70
C VAL A 81 -11.05 6.07 12.99
N GLU A 82 -11.50 6.79 11.97
CA GLU A 82 -12.38 7.96 12.11
C GLU A 82 -13.66 7.61 12.89
N ALA A 83 -14.30 6.47 12.58
CA ALA A 83 -15.48 6.01 13.29
C ALA A 83 -15.18 5.64 14.76
N ALA A 84 -14.05 5.00 15.03
CA ALA A 84 -13.65 4.68 16.40
C ALA A 84 -13.35 5.94 17.22
N GLU A 85 -12.67 6.92 16.63
CA GLU A 85 -12.42 8.23 17.24
C GLU A 85 -13.71 8.98 17.55
N GLN A 86 -14.68 8.93 16.64
CA GLN A 86 -15.98 9.54 16.86
C GLN A 86 -16.73 8.88 18.02
N ALA A 87 -16.76 7.55 18.08
CA ALA A 87 -17.39 6.83 19.19
C ALA A 87 -16.71 7.13 20.54
N MET A 88 -15.38 7.26 20.57
CA MET A 88 -14.67 7.66 21.79
C MET A 88 -15.08 9.06 22.25
N ARG A 89 -15.20 10.03 21.34
CA ARG A 89 -15.65 11.39 21.67
C ARG A 89 -17.07 11.41 22.22
N GLU A 90 -17.96 10.59 21.66
CA GLU A 90 -19.35 10.47 22.15
C GLU A 90 -19.38 9.90 23.57
N ILE A 91 -18.63 8.84 23.84
CA ILE A 91 -18.51 8.25 25.18
C ILE A 91 -17.92 9.25 26.19
N GLU A 92 -16.90 10.02 25.80
CA GLU A 92 -16.29 11.04 26.64
C GLU A 92 -17.30 12.15 26.98
N ALA A 93 -18.07 12.62 25.99
CA ALA A 93 -19.10 13.63 26.19
C ALA A 93 -20.23 13.13 27.12
N GLU A 94 -20.70 11.91 26.94
CA GLU A 94 -21.70 11.29 27.82
C GLU A 94 -21.18 11.18 29.26
N ARG A 95 -19.93 10.71 29.43
CA ARG A 95 -19.30 10.61 30.75
C ARG A 95 -19.22 11.96 31.44
N ASP A 96 -18.79 13.00 30.72
CA ASP A 96 -18.62 14.33 31.27
C ASP A 96 -19.99 14.95 31.64
N GLN A 97 -21.03 14.68 30.86
CA GLN A 97 -22.40 15.04 31.20
C GLN A 97 -22.86 14.36 32.51
N TYR A 98 -22.71 13.04 32.64
CA TYR A 98 -23.09 12.32 33.85
C TYR A 98 -22.30 12.80 35.08
N ALA A 99 -21.02 13.15 34.91
CA ALA A 99 -20.21 13.70 35.98
C ALA A 99 -20.78 15.04 36.48
N ALA A 100 -21.13 15.94 35.55
CA ALA A 100 -21.73 17.24 35.88
C ALA A 100 -23.10 17.08 36.57
N GLU A 101 -23.95 16.18 36.07
CA GLU A 101 -25.25 15.88 36.68
C GLU A 101 -25.10 15.31 38.11
N ALA A 102 -24.14 14.40 38.32
CA ALA A 102 -23.85 13.83 39.63
C ALA A 102 -23.33 14.89 40.62
N GLU A 103 -22.48 15.81 40.16
CA GLU A 103 -22.01 16.94 40.99
C GLU A 103 -23.16 17.88 41.36
N ALA A 104 -24.03 18.22 40.42
CA ALA A 104 -25.21 19.06 40.67
C ALA A 104 -26.15 18.41 41.71
N LEU A 105 -26.41 17.11 41.60
CA LEU A 105 -27.22 16.36 42.56
C LEU A 105 -26.59 16.36 43.97
N ARG A 106 -25.27 16.13 44.07
CA ARG A 106 -24.56 16.19 45.37
C ARG A 106 -24.63 17.58 46.00
N ALA A 107 -24.47 18.63 45.20
CA ALA A 107 -24.56 20.01 45.67
C ALA A 107 -25.97 20.33 46.20
N ALA A 108 -27.03 19.91 45.49
CA ALA A 108 -28.41 20.10 45.93
C ALA A 108 -28.74 19.31 47.21
N ALA A 109 -28.26 18.06 47.32
CA ALA A 109 -28.46 17.22 48.50
C ALA A 109 -27.75 17.78 49.75
N GLY A 110 -26.54 18.35 49.60
CA GLY A 110 -25.79 18.97 50.71
C GLY A 110 -26.36 20.32 51.18
N GLN A 111 -27.28 20.94 50.43
CA GLN A 111 -27.97 22.17 50.81
C GLN A 111 -29.27 21.93 51.58
N GLY A 112 -29.80 20.71 51.59
CA GLY A 112 -31.05 20.35 52.26
C GLY A 112 -30.94 19.99 53.75
N ASP A 113 -29.74 20.04 54.33
CA ASP A 113 -29.44 19.59 55.70
C ASP A 113 -29.00 20.74 56.62
N ARG A 114 -29.49 21.97 56.39
CA ARG A 114 -29.28 23.15 57.25
C ARG A 114 -30.59 23.80 57.67
#